data_AF-A0A7S0WSQ1-F1
#
_entry.id   AF-A0A7S0WSQ1-F1
#
_cell.length_a   1.000
_cell.length_b   1.000
_cell.length_c   1.000
_cell.angle_alpha   90.00
_cell.angle_beta   90.00
_cell.angle_gamma   90.00
#
_symmetry.space_group_name_H-M   'P 1'
#
loop_
_entity.id
_entity.type
_entity.pdbx_description
1 polymer ?
#
loop_
_entity_poly.entity_id
_entity_poly.type
_entity_poly.pdbx_seq_one_letter_code
_entity_poly.pdbx_strand_id
1 'polypeptide(L)'
;MGSDKKRKKSKSSKHKKHKKSKREVSSSDSDSSSGSDSESSMDKRRRLAERKARKLGKKLKTADVAGYTNEDNPFGDTNLTERFVWHKKLEKQIASGVDMKELGLKAEKIKQEQRLAEIERVKKRREDRETEKAQLEADKELMNRERALAEAVELERKEEEFHLRQAKERSTIRLRDGRGKPIDILSMNLNASAEEFDLNAEDPIYIFAGLSLKEMRNLKQDIRVHLELDAEQEAHKEFWQAMLVVCEAEEAEAEAQEARDRARLQGGDPGTVGYEAGLHASVDDDIKNMFTGKSFDELVIMEEGIEEMIRNGDGEVEYWDAVLKRLRVNKSRVQLSDIHRKLWQAALAVQAPKQKAALRQAAEEEEEKQDTGA
;
A
#
# COMPACT_ATOMS: atom_id res chain seq x y z
N MET A 1 -22.23 24.91 39.12
CA MET A 1 -21.58 26.24 38.99
C MET A 1 -21.72 26.65 37.54
N GLY A 2 -22.67 27.53 37.21
CA GLY A 2 -22.39 28.93 36.84
C GLY A 2 -21.99 29.01 35.35
N SER A 3 -22.59 29.75 34.44
CA SER A 3 -23.43 30.96 34.48
C SER A 3 -24.11 31.02 33.09
N ASP A 4 -25.41 31.25 32.94
CA ASP A 4 -26.14 32.50 33.15
C ASP A 4 -25.53 33.72 32.41
N LYS A 5 -26.11 34.11 31.27
CA LYS A 5 -26.27 35.54 30.91
C LYS A 5 -27.18 35.81 29.70
N LYS A 6 -28.37 36.32 30.07
CA LYS A 6 -28.95 37.62 29.66
C LYS A 6 -29.51 37.80 28.23
N ARG A 7 -30.82 37.49 28.16
CA ARG A 7 -31.82 38.23 27.37
C ARG A 7 -31.77 39.73 27.73
N LYS A 8 -31.55 40.61 26.74
CA LYS A 8 -31.71 42.06 26.89
C LYS A 8 -33.10 42.50 26.44
N LYS A 9 -33.84 43.01 27.43
CA LYS A 9 -35.11 43.73 27.33
C LYS A 9 -34.78 45.22 27.16
N SER A 10 -35.24 45.88 26.10
CA SER A 10 -35.21 47.34 26.00
C SER A 10 -36.60 47.92 26.28
N LYS A 11 -36.61 48.85 27.23
CA LYS A 11 -37.76 49.61 27.71
C LYS A 11 -37.93 50.89 26.90
N SER A 12 -39.19 51.23 26.64
CA SER A 12 -39.87 52.50 26.93
C SER A 12 -39.25 53.87 26.60
N SER A 13 -40.14 54.71 26.08
CA SER A 13 -40.25 56.17 26.21
C SER A 13 -39.61 57.03 25.11
N LYS A 14 -40.42 57.83 24.41
CA LYS A 14 -40.69 59.23 24.83
C LYS A 14 -41.66 59.93 23.88
N HIS A 15 -42.60 60.64 24.49
CA HIS A 15 -43.38 61.74 23.93
C HIS A 15 -42.53 62.74 23.13
N LYS A 16 -43.10 63.27 22.04
CA LYS A 16 -42.93 64.68 21.63
C LYS A 16 -44.21 65.20 20.96
N LYS A 17 -44.93 66.06 21.71
CA LYS A 17 -45.88 67.04 21.19
C LYS A 17 -45.10 68.07 20.36
N HIS A 18 -45.60 68.46 19.19
CA HIS A 18 -45.43 69.83 18.69
C HIS A 18 -46.64 70.27 17.85
N LYS A 19 -47.26 71.35 18.32
CA LYS A 19 -48.16 72.27 17.61
C LYS A 19 -47.50 72.76 16.31
N LYS A 20 -48.28 73.02 15.26
CA LYS A 20 -48.69 74.39 14.87
C LYS A 20 -49.43 74.39 13.53
N SER A 21 -50.55 75.11 13.53
CA SER A 21 -51.37 75.51 12.40
C SER A 21 -50.60 76.32 11.34
N LYS A 22 -51.02 76.18 10.08
CA LYS A 22 -50.97 77.22 9.03
C LYS A 22 -51.95 76.80 7.93
N ARG A 23 -53.16 77.38 7.95
CA ARG A 23 -53.61 78.46 7.05
C ARG A 23 -53.71 77.97 5.60
N GLU A 24 -54.87 77.42 5.29
CA GLU A 24 -55.47 77.42 3.95
C GLU A 24 -55.58 78.88 3.49
N VAL A 25 -54.86 79.24 2.43
CA VAL A 25 -55.02 80.50 1.70
C VAL A 25 -55.23 80.13 0.24
N SER A 26 -56.48 79.85 -0.14
CA SER A 26 -56.89 79.90 -1.53
C SER A 26 -57.31 81.34 -1.83
N SER A 27 -56.43 82.09 -2.49
CA SER A 27 -56.83 83.32 -3.15
C SER A 27 -57.66 83.00 -4.38
N SER A 28 -58.53 83.95 -4.69
CA SER A 28 -59.21 84.19 -5.96
C SER A 28 -58.41 83.75 -7.20
N ASP A 29 -59.08 83.22 -8.21
CA ASP A 29 -59.72 84.08 -9.21
C ASP A 29 -60.64 83.26 -10.13
N SER A 30 -61.84 83.80 -10.27
CA SER A 30 -62.84 83.45 -11.27
C SER A 30 -62.31 83.79 -12.66
N ASP A 31 -62.47 82.89 -13.62
CA ASP A 31 -62.87 83.34 -14.96
C ASP A 31 -63.72 82.28 -15.66
N SER A 32 -64.83 82.75 -16.17
CA SER A 32 -65.79 82.04 -17.00
C SER A 32 -65.28 82.03 -18.44
N SER A 33 -65.38 80.89 -19.13
CA SER A 33 -65.83 80.90 -20.51
C SER A 33 -66.08 79.47 -21.00
N SER A 34 -67.26 79.29 -21.58
CA SER A 34 -67.55 78.15 -22.43
C SER A 34 -66.72 78.26 -23.71
N GLY A 35 -65.95 77.22 -24.03
CA GLY A 35 -65.14 77.23 -25.24
C GLY A 35 -64.53 75.85 -25.49
N SER A 36 -64.91 75.25 -26.62
CA SER A 36 -64.38 74.01 -27.18
C SER A 36 -62.84 74.04 -27.28
N ASP A 37 -62.13 73.24 -26.49
CA ASP A 37 -60.69 73.02 -26.68
C ASP A 37 -60.19 71.74 -25.97
N SER A 38 -60.44 70.57 -26.57
CA SER A 38 -59.87 69.30 -26.07
C SER A 38 -58.36 69.20 -26.31
N GLU A 39 -57.82 69.98 -27.25
CA GLU A 39 -56.39 70.02 -27.55
C GLU A 39 -55.58 70.64 -26.41
N SER A 40 -56.07 71.74 -25.82
CA SER A 40 -55.43 72.40 -24.66
C SER A 40 -55.38 71.51 -23.40
N SER A 41 -56.37 70.64 -23.19
CA SER A 41 -56.38 69.67 -22.09
C SER A 41 -55.34 68.55 -22.29
N MET A 42 -55.19 68.05 -23.52
CA MET A 42 -54.17 67.06 -23.87
C MET A 42 -52.75 67.63 -23.80
N ASP A 43 -52.55 68.88 -24.26
CA ASP A 43 -51.26 69.57 -24.15
C ASP A 43 -50.86 69.83 -22.70
N LYS A 44 -51.81 70.21 -21.82
CA LYS A 44 -51.58 70.34 -20.37
C LYS A 44 -51.19 69.00 -19.73
N ARG A 45 -51.85 67.90 -20.09
CA ARG A 45 -51.50 66.54 -19.63
C ARG A 45 -50.11 66.11 -20.10
N ARG A 46 -49.75 66.40 -21.35
CA ARG A 46 -48.42 66.11 -21.92
C ARG A 46 -47.31 66.86 -21.19
N ARG A 47 -47.46 68.18 -21.00
CA ARG A 47 -46.50 69.02 -20.25
C ARG A 47 -46.35 68.57 -18.79
N LEU A 48 -47.44 68.12 -18.16
CA LEU A 48 -47.39 67.59 -16.79
C LEU A 48 -46.64 66.25 -16.73
N ALA A 49 -46.87 65.34 -17.68
CA ALA A 49 -46.17 64.07 -17.80
C ALA A 49 -44.67 64.28 -18.04
N GLU A 50 -44.30 65.20 -18.94
CA GLU A 50 -42.92 65.60 -19.22
C GLU A 50 -42.21 66.15 -17.97
N ARG A 51 -42.85 67.08 -17.27
CA ARG A 51 -42.30 67.64 -16.03
C ARG A 51 -42.15 66.58 -14.94
N LYS A 52 -43.09 65.62 -14.84
CA LYS A 52 -43.02 64.50 -13.89
C LYS A 52 -41.92 63.50 -14.28
N ALA A 53 -41.79 63.15 -15.54
CA ALA A 53 -40.74 62.28 -16.07
C ALA A 53 -39.34 62.89 -15.88
N ARG A 54 -39.17 64.19 -16.14
CA ARG A 54 -37.89 64.89 -15.90
C ARG A 54 -37.53 64.93 -14.41
N LYS A 55 -38.52 65.10 -13.52
CA LYS A 55 -38.31 65.02 -12.06
C LYS A 55 -37.96 63.61 -11.58
N LEU A 56 -38.63 62.58 -12.11
CA LEU A 56 -38.32 61.18 -11.78
C LEU A 56 -36.98 60.75 -12.36
N GLY A 57 -36.65 61.16 -13.58
CA GLY A 57 -35.37 60.86 -14.21
C GLY A 57 -34.19 61.47 -13.46
N LYS A 58 -34.32 62.71 -12.99
CA LYS A 58 -33.33 63.32 -12.09
C LYS A 58 -33.12 62.52 -10.79
N LYS A 59 -34.18 61.93 -10.23
CA LYS A 59 -34.10 61.07 -9.03
C LYS A 59 -33.52 59.69 -9.35
N LEU A 60 -33.79 59.13 -10.52
CA LEU A 60 -33.32 57.82 -10.94
C LEU A 60 -31.82 57.80 -11.29
N LYS A 61 -31.25 58.95 -11.65
CA LYS A 61 -29.83 59.16 -11.96
C LYS A 61 -28.90 59.15 -10.75
N THR A 62 -29.41 59.40 -9.53
CA THR A 62 -28.61 59.54 -8.31
C THR A 62 -28.46 58.21 -7.56
N ALA A 63 -27.99 57.16 -8.23
CA ALA A 63 -27.80 55.84 -7.62
C ALA A 63 -26.39 55.34 -7.91
N ASP A 64 -25.63 55.09 -6.84
CA ASP A 64 -24.25 54.61 -6.93
C ASP A 64 -24.21 53.20 -7.54
N VAL A 65 -23.37 53.06 -8.57
CA VAL A 65 -23.11 51.81 -9.28
C VAL A 65 -22.09 51.00 -8.48
N ALA A 66 -22.40 49.73 -8.24
CA ALA A 66 -21.67 48.86 -7.34
C ALA A 66 -20.20 48.67 -7.75
N GLY A 67 -19.29 49.07 -6.86
CA GLY A 67 -17.90 48.58 -6.79
C GLY A 67 -16.84 49.34 -7.58
N TYR A 68 -17.21 50.30 -8.43
CA TYR A 68 -16.26 51.13 -9.18
C TYR A 68 -16.53 52.61 -8.92
N THR A 69 -15.48 53.38 -8.65
CA THR A 69 -15.55 54.85 -8.55
C THR A 69 -15.31 55.45 -9.94
N ASN A 70 -15.78 56.68 -10.19
CA ASN A 70 -15.47 57.38 -11.45
C ASN A 70 -13.97 57.64 -11.65
N GLU A 71 -13.17 57.50 -10.58
CA GLU A 71 -11.72 57.70 -10.58
C GLU A 71 -10.95 56.41 -10.92
N ASP A 72 -11.47 55.24 -10.51
CA ASP A 72 -10.91 53.92 -10.83
C ASP A 72 -11.77 53.18 -11.89
N ASN A 73 -11.94 53.82 -13.05
CA ASN A 73 -12.70 53.26 -14.17
C ASN A 73 -11.79 52.59 -15.23
N PRO A 74 -11.78 51.26 -15.37
CA PRO A 74 -11.00 50.55 -16.38
C PRO A 74 -11.50 50.75 -17.83
N PHE A 75 -12.63 51.43 -18.04
CA PHE A 75 -13.25 51.64 -19.35
C PHE A 75 -13.14 53.08 -19.89
N GLY A 76 -12.53 54.01 -19.14
CA GLY A 76 -12.21 55.36 -19.63
C GLY A 76 -13.40 56.36 -19.74
N ASP A 77 -14.57 56.01 -19.21
CA ASP A 77 -15.75 56.90 -19.17
C ASP A 77 -15.72 57.87 -17.97
N THR A 78 -16.12 59.13 -18.17
CA THR A 78 -16.12 60.17 -17.11
C THR A 78 -17.29 60.06 -16.12
N ASN A 79 -18.38 59.39 -16.51
CA ASN A 79 -19.65 59.36 -15.79
C ASN A 79 -20.12 57.91 -15.52
N LEU A 80 -19.21 56.99 -15.18
CA LEU A 80 -19.51 55.58 -14.94
C LEU A 80 -20.59 55.35 -13.87
N THR A 81 -20.61 56.20 -12.84
CA THR A 81 -21.58 56.13 -11.73
C THR A 81 -22.95 56.74 -12.08
N GLU A 82 -23.10 57.43 -13.22
CA GLU A 82 -24.37 58.02 -13.60
C GLU A 82 -25.29 56.99 -14.26
N ARG A 83 -26.44 56.72 -13.62
CA ARG A 83 -27.39 55.73 -14.14
C ARG A 83 -28.11 56.23 -15.39
N PHE A 84 -28.09 55.43 -16.45
CA PHE A 84 -28.82 55.73 -17.68
C PHE A 84 -30.34 55.78 -17.42
N VAL A 85 -30.98 56.88 -17.81
CA VAL A 85 -32.43 57.06 -17.72
C VAL A 85 -33.01 57.37 -19.08
N TRP A 86 -33.93 56.52 -19.54
CA TRP A 86 -34.66 56.73 -20.78
C TRP A 86 -35.87 57.66 -20.57
N HIS A 87 -35.63 58.97 -20.63
CA HIS A 87 -36.63 60.00 -20.32
C HIS A 87 -37.89 59.88 -21.18
N LYS A 88 -37.74 59.65 -22.48
CA LYS A 88 -38.86 59.49 -23.42
C LYS A 88 -39.74 58.26 -23.12
N LYS A 89 -39.14 57.18 -22.56
CA LYS A 89 -39.88 56.01 -22.09
C LYS A 89 -40.68 56.31 -20.82
N LEU A 90 -40.09 57.04 -19.87
CA LEU A 90 -40.80 57.49 -18.66
C LEU A 90 -41.97 58.42 -19.00
N GLU A 91 -41.78 59.35 -19.93
CA GLU A 91 -42.84 60.25 -20.41
C GLU A 91 -44.02 59.47 -21.01
N LYS A 92 -43.72 58.50 -21.88
CA LYS A 92 -44.74 57.64 -22.50
C LYS A 92 -45.48 56.79 -21.47
N GLN A 93 -44.78 56.24 -20.47
CA GLN A 93 -45.38 55.42 -19.40
C GLN A 93 -46.25 56.23 -18.43
N ILE A 94 -45.86 57.48 -18.12
CA ILE A 94 -46.66 58.39 -17.29
C ILE A 94 -47.89 58.89 -18.07
N ALA A 95 -47.74 59.14 -19.38
CA ALA A 95 -48.86 59.52 -20.24
C ALA A 95 -49.87 58.38 -20.47
N SER A 96 -49.40 57.12 -20.47
CA SER A 96 -50.27 55.93 -20.56
C SER A 96 -50.92 55.53 -19.23
N GLY A 97 -50.72 56.30 -18.16
CA GLY A 97 -51.42 56.12 -16.88
C GLY A 97 -50.74 55.24 -15.83
N VAL A 98 -49.47 54.85 -16.02
CA VAL A 98 -48.72 54.08 -15.01
C VAL A 98 -48.36 54.97 -13.81
N ASP A 99 -48.63 54.51 -12.58
CA ASP A 99 -48.42 55.30 -11.37
C ASP A 99 -46.93 55.57 -11.10
N MET A 100 -46.60 56.79 -10.66
CA MET A 100 -45.22 57.22 -10.42
C MET A 100 -44.51 56.39 -9.33
N LYS A 101 -45.26 55.71 -8.47
CA LYS A 101 -44.72 54.82 -7.43
C LYS A 101 -44.15 53.52 -8.03
N GLU A 102 -44.72 53.03 -9.12
CA GLU A 102 -44.29 51.81 -9.81
C GLU A 102 -43.10 52.03 -10.75
N LEU A 103 -42.88 53.28 -11.16
CA LEU A 103 -41.72 53.72 -11.96
C LEU A 103 -40.58 54.30 -11.11
N GLY A 104 -40.75 54.31 -9.79
CA GLY A 104 -39.79 54.89 -8.86
C GLY A 104 -38.59 53.98 -8.57
N LEU A 105 -37.54 54.58 -8.01
CA LEU A 105 -36.31 53.91 -7.54
C LEU A 105 -36.59 52.63 -6.73
N LYS A 106 -37.65 52.63 -5.91
CA LYS A 106 -38.03 51.48 -5.07
C LYS A 106 -38.50 50.29 -5.90
N ALA A 107 -39.37 50.51 -6.88
CA ALA A 107 -39.88 49.45 -7.74
C ALA A 107 -38.77 48.87 -8.65
N GLU A 108 -37.85 49.72 -9.11
CA GLU A 108 -36.71 49.29 -9.89
C GLU A 108 -35.67 48.53 -9.05
N LYS A 109 -35.43 48.97 -7.81
CA LYS A 109 -34.64 48.24 -6.82
C LYS A 109 -35.24 46.87 -6.53
N ILE A 110 -36.56 46.76 -6.35
CA ILE A 110 -37.25 45.46 -6.19
C ILE A 110 -37.04 44.56 -7.41
N LYS A 111 -37.14 45.08 -8.64
CA LYS A 111 -36.86 44.30 -9.87
C LYS A 111 -35.39 43.89 -10.00
N GLN A 112 -34.47 44.72 -9.53
CA GLN A 112 -33.05 44.40 -9.49
C GLN A 112 -32.76 43.32 -8.45
N GLU A 113 -33.34 43.41 -7.26
CA GLU A 113 -33.28 42.39 -6.22
C GLU A 113 -33.85 41.06 -6.71
N GLN A 114 -34.97 41.07 -7.44
CA GLN A 114 -35.53 39.87 -8.08
C GLN A 114 -34.58 39.24 -9.10
N ARG A 115 -33.93 40.05 -9.96
CA ARG A 115 -32.93 39.57 -10.93
C ARG A 115 -31.68 39.02 -10.24
N LEU A 116 -31.19 39.68 -9.19
CA LEU A 116 -30.05 39.21 -8.40
C LEU A 116 -30.39 37.90 -7.69
N ALA A 117 -31.59 37.78 -7.11
CA ALA A 117 -32.05 36.54 -6.49
C ALA A 117 -32.24 35.40 -7.52
N GLU A 118 -32.59 35.71 -8.77
CA GLU A 118 -32.62 34.72 -9.86
C GLU A 118 -31.21 34.26 -10.25
N ILE A 119 -30.27 35.20 -10.40
CA ILE A 119 -28.85 34.90 -10.65
C ILE A 119 -28.26 34.06 -9.52
N GLU A 120 -28.57 34.38 -8.26
CA GLU A 120 -28.13 33.64 -7.09
C GLU A 120 -28.68 32.20 -7.09
N ARG A 121 -29.96 32.00 -7.44
CA ARG A 121 -30.53 30.65 -7.61
C ARG A 121 -29.90 29.88 -8.76
N VAL A 122 -29.55 30.54 -9.86
CA VAL A 122 -28.83 29.90 -10.99
C VAL A 122 -27.41 29.53 -10.56
N LYS A 123 -26.72 30.41 -9.84
CA LYS A 123 -25.37 30.18 -9.30
C LYS A 123 -25.36 29.00 -8.34
N LYS A 124 -26.29 28.97 -7.38
CA LYS A 124 -26.45 27.85 -6.45
C LYS A 124 -26.66 26.53 -7.18
N ARG A 125 -27.53 26.49 -8.19
CA ARG A 125 -27.72 25.26 -9.01
C ARG A 125 -26.48 24.84 -9.80
N ARG A 126 -25.58 25.75 -10.14
CA ARG A 126 -24.32 25.42 -10.82
C ARG A 126 -23.32 24.87 -9.81
N GLU A 127 -23.20 25.55 -8.67
CA GLU A 127 -22.38 25.12 -7.54
C GLU A 127 -22.79 23.73 -7.04
N ASP A 128 -24.09 23.47 -6.87
CA ASP A 128 -24.60 22.14 -6.48
C ASP A 128 -24.24 21.05 -7.52
N ARG A 129 -24.26 21.36 -8.82
CA ARG A 129 -23.85 20.41 -9.88
C ARG A 129 -22.34 20.21 -9.94
N GLU A 130 -21.57 21.26 -9.67
CA GLU A 130 -20.11 21.20 -9.63
C GLU A 130 -19.63 20.42 -8.40
N THR A 131 -20.28 20.60 -7.25
CA THR A 131 -19.97 19.84 -6.03
C THR A 131 -20.35 18.37 -6.18
N GLU A 132 -21.53 18.05 -6.72
CA GLU A 132 -21.93 16.66 -7.01
C GLU A 132 -20.98 16.00 -8.01
N LYS A 133 -20.62 16.70 -9.09
CA LYS A 133 -19.65 16.18 -10.06
C LYS A 133 -18.26 16.00 -9.44
N ALA A 134 -17.82 16.93 -8.61
CA ALA A 134 -16.53 16.83 -7.91
C ALA A 134 -16.50 15.66 -6.92
N GLN A 135 -17.61 15.38 -6.23
CA GLN A 135 -17.75 14.21 -5.35
C GLN A 135 -17.66 12.91 -6.15
N LEU A 136 -18.42 12.80 -7.25
CA LEU A 136 -18.39 11.62 -8.11
C LEU A 136 -17.01 11.39 -8.75
N GLU A 137 -16.32 12.47 -9.14
CA GLU A 137 -14.97 12.39 -9.68
C GLU A 137 -13.95 11.95 -8.62
N ALA A 138 -14.04 12.49 -7.41
CA ALA A 138 -13.20 12.08 -6.28
C ALA A 138 -13.43 10.61 -5.89
N ASP A 139 -14.69 10.15 -5.84
CA ASP A 139 -15.01 8.75 -5.56
C ASP A 139 -14.48 7.83 -6.65
N LYS A 140 -14.60 8.22 -7.92
CA LYS A 140 -14.05 7.45 -9.04
C LYS A 140 -12.52 7.40 -9.01
N GLU A 141 -11.87 8.50 -8.67
CA GLU A 141 -10.41 8.56 -8.53
C GLU A 141 -9.93 7.67 -7.38
N LEU A 142 -10.63 7.67 -6.24
CA LEU A 142 -10.35 6.79 -5.13
C LEU A 142 -10.48 5.32 -5.54
N MET A 143 -11.60 4.95 -6.18
CA MET A 143 -11.81 3.58 -6.68
C MET A 143 -10.75 3.16 -7.70
N ASN A 144 -10.33 4.06 -8.60
CA ASN A 144 -9.27 3.77 -9.56
C ASN A 144 -7.92 3.58 -8.87
N ARG A 145 -7.62 4.37 -7.84
CA ARG A 145 -6.39 4.24 -7.05
C ARG A 145 -6.37 2.92 -6.28
N GLU A 146 -7.49 2.53 -5.67
CA GLU A 146 -7.61 1.25 -4.97
C GLU A 146 -7.41 0.07 -5.93
N ARG A 147 -8.00 0.12 -7.14
CA ARG A 147 -7.78 -0.89 -8.18
C ARG A 147 -6.32 -0.95 -8.61
N ALA A 148 -5.68 0.20 -8.85
CA ALA A 148 -4.27 0.25 -9.23
C ALA A 148 -3.36 -0.35 -8.15
N LEU A 149 -3.65 -0.12 -6.87
CA LEU A 149 -2.91 -0.75 -5.77
C LEU A 149 -3.14 -2.27 -5.71
N ALA A 150 -4.38 -2.73 -5.89
CA ALA A 150 -4.68 -4.15 -5.92
C ALA A 150 -3.98 -4.86 -7.10
N GLU A 151 -4.00 -4.25 -8.28
CA GLU A 151 -3.29 -4.75 -9.47
C GLU A 151 -1.77 -4.79 -9.25
N ALA A 152 -1.20 -3.77 -8.59
CA ALA A 152 0.23 -3.74 -8.27
C ALA A 152 0.64 -4.90 -7.34
N VAL A 153 -0.14 -5.17 -6.28
CA VAL A 153 0.10 -6.29 -5.37
C VAL A 153 -0.04 -7.64 -6.09
N GLU A 154 -1.03 -7.79 -6.98
CA GLU A 154 -1.19 -9.03 -7.74
C GLU A 154 -0.04 -9.25 -8.74
N LEU A 155 0.47 -8.19 -9.36
CA LEU A 155 1.64 -8.24 -10.24
C LEU A 155 2.90 -8.63 -9.47
N GLU A 156 3.13 -8.04 -8.29
CA GLU A 156 4.25 -8.40 -7.41
C GLU A 156 4.21 -9.88 -7.04
N ARG A 157 3.05 -10.39 -6.61
CA ARG A 157 2.87 -11.82 -6.32
C ARG A 157 3.14 -12.71 -7.53
N LYS A 158 2.67 -12.32 -8.72
CA LYS A 158 2.93 -13.06 -9.97
C LYS A 158 4.41 -13.02 -10.37
N GLU A 159 5.09 -11.91 -10.11
CA GLU A 159 6.52 -11.76 -10.33
C GLU A 159 7.33 -12.67 -9.39
N GLU A 160 7.00 -12.70 -8.10
CA GLU A 160 7.61 -13.61 -7.13
C GLU A 160 7.43 -15.09 -7.53
N GLU A 161 6.21 -15.47 -7.91
CA GLU A 161 5.93 -16.82 -8.43
C GLU A 161 6.76 -17.14 -9.68
N PHE A 162 6.93 -16.18 -10.59
CA PHE A 162 7.74 -16.36 -11.78
C PHE A 162 9.22 -16.55 -11.44
N HIS A 163 9.77 -15.72 -10.54
CA HIS A 163 11.16 -15.85 -10.07
C HIS A 163 11.38 -17.19 -9.38
N LEU A 164 10.42 -17.66 -8.58
CA LEU A 164 10.48 -18.96 -7.94
C LEU A 164 10.46 -20.11 -8.96
N ARG A 165 9.57 -20.06 -9.96
CA ARG A 165 9.53 -21.06 -11.04
C ARG A 165 10.83 -21.08 -11.85
N GLN A 166 11.35 -19.90 -12.21
CA GLN A 166 12.65 -19.79 -12.87
C GLN A 166 13.79 -20.35 -12.02
N ALA A 167 13.81 -20.08 -10.71
CA ALA A 167 14.84 -20.61 -9.81
C ALA A 167 14.81 -22.15 -9.79
N LYS A 168 13.61 -22.75 -9.72
CA LYS A 168 13.41 -24.21 -9.80
C LYS A 168 13.88 -24.77 -11.13
N GLU A 169 13.45 -24.21 -12.26
CA GLU A 169 13.90 -24.65 -13.60
C GLU A 169 15.42 -24.50 -13.78
N ARG A 170 16.00 -23.41 -13.29
CA ARG A 170 17.46 -23.23 -13.35
C ARG A 170 18.19 -24.24 -12.49
N SER A 171 17.62 -24.64 -11.35
CA SER A 171 18.18 -25.68 -10.48
C SER A 171 18.15 -27.05 -11.18
N THR A 172 17.00 -27.43 -11.76
CA THR A 172 16.87 -28.71 -12.47
C THR A 172 17.79 -28.80 -13.69
N ILE A 173 17.93 -27.71 -14.47
CA ILE A 173 18.86 -27.66 -15.61
C ILE A 173 20.31 -27.81 -15.14
N ARG A 174 20.71 -27.10 -14.06
CA ARG A 174 22.07 -27.17 -13.51
C ARG A 174 22.43 -28.60 -13.11
N LEU A 175 21.50 -29.29 -12.46
CA LEU A 175 21.71 -30.66 -12.03
C LEU A 175 21.83 -31.63 -13.23
N ARG A 176 20.95 -31.48 -14.23
CA ARG A 176 21.02 -32.29 -15.47
C ARG A 176 22.33 -32.07 -16.24
N ASP A 177 22.87 -30.87 -16.22
CA ASP A 177 24.13 -30.52 -16.88
C ASP A 177 25.38 -30.94 -16.09
N GLY A 178 25.22 -31.60 -14.93
CA GLY A 178 26.35 -32.00 -14.06
C GLY A 178 27.06 -30.84 -13.36
N ARG A 179 26.41 -29.66 -13.29
CA ARG A 179 26.92 -28.44 -12.63
C ARG A 179 25.98 -28.00 -11.51
N GLY A 180 25.31 -28.95 -10.88
CA GLY A 180 24.42 -28.71 -9.75
C GLY A 180 25.18 -28.03 -8.62
N LYS A 181 24.61 -26.99 -8.04
CA LYS A 181 25.14 -26.48 -6.77
C LYS A 181 24.77 -27.45 -5.64
N PRO A 182 25.50 -27.44 -4.52
CA PRO A 182 25.16 -28.25 -3.36
C PRO A 182 23.70 -28.11 -2.92
N ILE A 183 23.17 -26.88 -2.87
CA ILE A 183 21.77 -26.65 -2.50
C ILE A 183 20.77 -27.26 -3.49
N ASP A 184 21.11 -27.28 -4.79
CA ASP A 184 20.24 -27.85 -5.82
C ASP A 184 20.08 -29.37 -5.59
N ILE A 185 21.16 -30.06 -5.23
CA ILE A 185 21.18 -31.49 -4.91
C ILE A 185 20.36 -31.78 -3.65
N LEU A 186 20.59 -31.02 -2.57
CA LEU A 186 19.84 -31.18 -1.31
C LEU A 186 18.34 -30.95 -1.51
N SER A 187 17.99 -29.86 -2.19
CA SER A 187 16.60 -29.49 -2.44
C SER A 187 15.91 -30.51 -3.36
N MET A 188 16.61 -31.03 -4.37
CA MET A 188 16.07 -32.12 -5.19
C MET A 188 15.83 -33.37 -4.34
N ASN A 189 16.83 -33.84 -3.58
CA ASN A 189 16.70 -35.08 -2.83
C ASN A 189 15.56 -35.03 -1.80
N LEU A 190 15.32 -33.86 -1.21
CA LEU A 190 14.24 -33.66 -0.24
C LEU A 190 12.86 -33.55 -0.91
N ASN A 191 12.76 -32.82 -2.03
CA ASN A 191 11.49 -32.58 -2.72
C ASN A 191 11.13 -33.65 -3.76
N ALA A 192 12.08 -34.53 -4.12
CA ALA A 192 11.85 -35.56 -5.10
C ALA A 192 10.75 -36.50 -4.61
N SER A 193 9.77 -36.72 -5.48
CA SER A 193 8.85 -37.83 -5.26
C SER A 193 9.64 -39.15 -5.24
N ALA A 194 9.09 -40.17 -4.59
CA ALA A 194 9.69 -41.51 -4.59
C ALA A 194 9.95 -42.07 -6.01
N GLU A 195 9.28 -41.53 -7.04
CA GLU A 195 9.49 -41.92 -8.43
C GLU A 195 10.67 -41.20 -9.10
N GLU A 196 10.91 -39.94 -8.73
CA GLU A 196 11.94 -39.06 -9.31
C GLU A 196 13.25 -39.05 -8.52
N PHE A 197 13.25 -39.68 -7.33
CA PHE A 197 14.42 -39.76 -6.48
C PHE A 197 15.57 -40.51 -7.17
N ASP A 198 16.73 -39.87 -7.23
CA ASP A 198 17.96 -40.48 -7.75
C ASP A 198 18.55 -41.42 -6.70
N LEU A 199 18.44 -42.73 -6.93
CA LEU A 199 19.00 -43.75 -6.04
C LEU A 199 20.54 -43.71 -5.96
N ASN A 200 21.20 -43.02 -6.89
CA ASN A 200 22.64 -42.81 -6.87
C ASN A 200 23.06 -41.52 -6.15
N ALA A 201 22.10 -40.74 -5.64
CA ALA A 201 22.41 -39.54 -4.90
C ALA A 201 23.24 -39.87 -3.66
N GLU A 202 24.32 -39.11 -3.45
CA GLU A 202 25.17 -39.24 -2.27
C GLU A 202 24.40 -38.82 -1.00
N ASP A 203 24.80 -39.38 0.14
CA ASP A 203 24.24 -39.01 1.44
C ASP A 203 24.49 -37.49 1.65
N PRO A 204 23.47 -36.71 2.08
CA PRO A 204 23.57 -35.27 2.32
C PRO A 204 24.79 -34.83 3.14
N ILE A 205 25.33 -35.69 4.00
CA ILE A 205 26.50 -35.39 4.84
C ILE A 205 27.78 -35.25 3.99
N TYR A 206 27.90 -35.96 2.87
CA TYR A 206 29.11 -35.92 2.04
C TYR A 206 29.17 -34.70 1.11
N ILE A 207 28.11 -33.89 1.05
CA ILE A 207 28.05 -32.75 0.14
C ILE A 207 29.08 -31.65 0.43
N PHE A 208 29.61 -31.65 1.66
CA PHE A 208 30.65 -30.71 2.09
C PHE A 208 32.05 -31.11 1.60
N ALA A 209 32.23 -32.36 1.16
CA ALA A 209 33.51 -32.84 0.68
C ALA A 209 33.94 -32.10 -0.60
N GLY A 210 35.03 -31.35 -0.52
CA GLY A 210 35.60 -30.61 -1.65
C GLY A 210 35.04 -29.20 -1.84
N LEU A 211 34.16 -28.71 -0.97
CA LEU A 211 33.73 -27.31 -0.97
C LEU A 211 34.80 -26.39 -0.36
N SER A 212 34.96 -25.20 -0.93
CA SER A 212 35.75 -24.13 -0.30
C SER A 212 34.98 -23.47 0.85
N LEU A 213 35.69 -22.85 1.78
CA LEU A 213 35.08 -22.11 2.89
C LEU A 213 34.07 -21.04 2.43
N LYS A 214 34.32 -20.41 1.27
CA LYS A 214 33.39 -19.45 0.66
C LYS A 214 32.10 -20.14 0.17
N GLU A 215 32.23 -21.30 -0.46
CA GLU A 215 31.08 -22.07 -0.93
C GLU A 215 30.26 -22.63 0.23
N MET A 216 30.89 -23.06 1.31
CA MET A 216 30.21 -23.48 2.53
C MET A 216 29.40 -22.35 3.16
N ARG A 217 29.96 -21.13 3.23
CA ARG A 217 29.21 -19.94 3.69
C ARG A 217 28.02 -19.60 2.80
N ASN A 218 28.18 -19.72 1.49
CA ASN A 218 27.07 -19.53 0.56
C ASN A 218 26.00 -20.60 0.76
N LEU A 219 26.40 -21.87 0.89
CA LEU A 219 25.50 -22.99 1.17
C LEU A 219 24.74 -22.79 2.48
N LYS A 220 25.41 -22.31 3.55
CA LYS A 220 24.75 -21.95 4.82
C LYS A 220 23.65 -20.91 4.62
N GLN A 221 23.92 -19.87 3.83
CA GLN A 221 22.94 -18.84 3.53
C GLN A 221 21.78 -19.41 2.71
N ASP A 222 22.07 -20.24 1.72
CA ASP A 222 21.07 -20.90 0.89
C ASP A 222 20.17 -21.84 1.74
N ILE A 223 20.75 -22.61 2.67
CA ILE A 223 20.02 -23.47 3.62
C ILE A 223 19.06 -22.65 4.49
N ARG A 224 19.48 -21.47 4.98
CA ARG A 224 18.61 -20.59 5.79
C ARG A 224 17.39 -20.11 5.01
N VAL A 225 17.57 -19.77 3.74
CA VAL A 225 16.45 -19.39 2.87
C VAL A 225 15.51 -20.58 2.68
N HIS A 226 16.03 -21.79 2.47
CA HIS A 226 15.19 -22.99 2.34
C HIS A 226 14.45 -23.35 3.63
N LEU A 227 15.05 -23.11 4.80
CA LEU A 227 14.37 -23.29 6.09
C LEU A 227 13.15 -22.37 6.25
N GLU A 228 13.21 -21.15 5.69
CA GLU A 228 12.08 -20.21 5.68
C GLU A 228 11.01 -20.58 4.63
N LEU A 229 11.44 -21.05 3.45
CA LEU A 229 10.55 -21.39 2.34
C LEU A 229 9.81 -22.72 2.54
N ASP A 230 10.47 -23.75 3.08
CA ASP A 230 9.91 -25.10 3.25
C ASP A 230 9.29 -25.30 4.65
N ALA A 231 8.87 -24.22 5.32
CA ALA A 231 8.37 -24.24 6.69
C ALA A 231 7.03 -25.00 6.88
N GLU A 232 6.32 -25.33 5.80
CA GLU A 232 5.03 -26.02 5.86
C GLU A 232 5.15 -27.51 6.19
N GLN A 233 6.30 -28.14 5.87
CA GLN A 233 6.52 -29.57 6.09
C GLN A 233 7.49 -29.79 7.26
N GLU A 234 7.01 -30.36 8.37
CA GLU A 234 7.85 -30.57 9.55
C GLU A 234 9.09 -31.43 9.26
N ALA A 235 8.97 -32.44 8.40
CA ALA A 235 10.10 -33.28 8.00
C ALA A 235 11.18 -32.49 7.23
N HIS A 236 10.78 -31.52 6.39
CA HIS A 236 11.73 -30.67 5.67
C HIS A 236 12.41 -29.70 6.62
N LYS A 237 11.66 -29.15 7.56
CA LYS A 237 12.18 -28.27 8.60
C LYS A 237 13.21 -28.98 9.49
N GLU A 238 12.91 -30.19 9.95
CA GLU A 238 13.86 -31.02 10.71
C GLU A 238 15.14 -31.30 9.90
N PHE A 239 15.00 -31.62 8.61
CA PHE A 239 16.14 -31.82 7.71
C PHE A 239 17.00 -30.56 7.56
N TRP A 240 16.39 -29.40 7.26
CA TRP A 240 17.12 -28.15 7.07
C TRP A 240 17.77 -27.65 8.36
N GLN A 241 17.13 -27.84 9.52
CA GLN A 241 17.73 -27.55 10.82
C GLN A 241 18.96 -28.42 11.09
N ALA A 242 18.86 -29.73 10.86
CA ALA A 242 19.99 -30.64 11.02
C ALA A 242 21.12 -30.31 10.02
N MET A 243 20.79 -29.99 8.76
CA MET A 243 21.77 -29.53 7.75
C MET A 243 22.46 -28.23 8.16
N LEU A 244 21.75 -27.29 8.78
CA LEU A 244 22.33 -26.04 9.24
C LEU A 244 23.36 -26.28 10.35
N VAL A 245 23.04 -27.12 11.33
CA VAL A 245 23.96 -27.48 12.42
C VAL A 245 25.22 -28.15 11.88
N VAL A 246 25.08 -29.08 10.93
CA VAL A 246 26.23 -29.72 10.29
C VAL A 246 27.03 -28.72 9.47
N CYS A 247 26.39 -27.84 8.69
CA CYS A 247 27.07 -26.82 7.91
C CYS A 247 27.88 -25.86 8.78
N GLU A 248 27.37 -25.45 9.95
CA GLU A 248 28.08 -24.60 10.90
C GLU A 248 29.28 -25.30 11.54
N ALA A 249 29.15 -26.60 11.83
CA ALA A 249 30.25 -27.41 12.35
C ALA A 249 31.36 -27.62 11.32
N GLU A 250 30.99 -27.95 10.08
CA GLU A 250 31.94 -28.12 8.97
C GLU A 250 32.64 -26.80 8.65
N GLU A 251 31.93 -25.66 8.67
CA GLU A 251 32.53 -24.33 8.50
C GLU A 251 33.56 -24.04 9.59
N ALA A 252 33.24 -24.34 10.85
CA ALA A 252 34.17 -24.17 11.97
C ALA A 252 35.40 -25.08 11.83
N GLU A 253 35.22 -26.32 11.40
CA GLU A 253 36.32 -27.27 11.16
C GLU A 253 37.21 -26.80 10.00
N ALA A 254 36.63 -26.31 8.91
CA ALA A 254 37.35 -25.72 7.78
C ALA A 254 38.14 -24.46 8.18
N GLU A 255 37.55 -23.56 8.98
CA GLU A 255 38.24 -22.39 9.52
C GLU A 255 39.40 -22.77 10.44
N ALA A 256 39.20 -23.76 11.31
CA ALA A 256 40.24 -24.29 12.17
C ALA A 256 41.38 -24.91 11.35
N GLN A 257 41.04 -25.62 10.28
CA GLN A 257 42.03 -26.21 9.38
C GLN A 257 42.83 -25.14 8.62
N GLU A 258 42.18 -24.12 8.06
CA GLU A 258 42.88 -22.99 7.43
C GLU A 258 43.78 -22.24 8.43
N ALA A 259 43.35 -22.09 9.67
CA ALA A 259 44.15 -21.48 10.74
C ALA A 259 45.39 -22.32 11.07
N ARG A 260 45.25 -23.65 11.15
CA ARG A 260 46.37 -24.59 11.34
C ARG A 260 47.36 -24.52 10.18
N ASP A 261 46.88 -24.52 8.95
CA ASP A 261 47.74 -24.46 7.76
C ASP A 261 48.45 -23.10 7.66
N ARG A 262 47.79 -22.00 8.04
CA ARG A 262 48.43 -20.68 8.18
C ARG A 262 49.50 -20.67 9.27
N ALA A 263 49.24 -21.29 10.43
CA ALA A 263 50.21 -21.39 11.51
C ALA A 263 51.44 -22.21 11.11
N ARG A 264 51.24 -23.33 10.39
CA ARG A 264 52.31 -24.14 9.80
C ARG A 264 53.20 -23.31 8.87
N LEU A 265 52.60 -22.50 7.99
CA LEU A 265 53.32 -21.63 7.07
C LEU A 265 54.10 -20.50 7.78
N GLN A 266 53.62 -20.06 8.95
CA GLN A 266 54.25 -19.02 9.77
C GLN A 266 55.28 -19.58 10.77
N GLY A 267 55.52 -20.90 10.79
CA GLY A 267 56.44 -21.55 11.72
C GLY A 267 55.94 -21.60 13.17
N GLY A 268 54.64 -21.38 13.39
CA GLY A 268 53.99 -21.57 14.69
C GLY A 268 53.71 -23.06 14.95
N ASP A 269 53.59 -23.43 16.23
CA ASP A 269 53.19 -24.78 16.62
C ASP A 269 51.72 -25.04 16.19
N PRO A 270 51.47 -25.99 15.25
CA PRO A 270 50.12 -26.28 14.77
C PRO A 270 49.25 -26.96 15.84
N GLY A 271 49.85 -27.51 16.91
CA GLY A 271 49.17 -28.35 17.89
C GLY A 271 48.16 -27.62 18.78
N THR A 272 48.24 -26.29 18.88
CA THR A 272 47.39 -25.48 19.77
C THR A 272 46.46 -24.51 19.04
N VAL A 273 46.62 -24.38 17.72
CA VAL A 273 45.84 -23.43 16.91
C VAL A 273 44.59 -24.12 16.36
N GLY A 274 43.42 -23.54 16.62
CA GLY A 274 42.13 -24.04 16.13
C GLY A 274 41.49 -25.15 16.98
N TYR A 275 42.01 -25.44 18.16
CA TYR A 275 41.29 -26.23 19.18
C TYR A 275 40.47 -25.28 20.06
N GLU A 276 39.21 -25.64 20.34
CA GLU A 276 38.50 -25.02 21.47
C GLU A 276 39.30 -25.28 22.75
N ALA A 277 39.42 -24.26 23.61
CA ALA A 277 40.16 -24.35 24.87
C ALA A 277 39.67 -25.60 25.64
N GLY A 278 40.58 -26.55 25.87
CA GLY A 278 40.29 -27.77 26.64
C GLY A 278 40.38 -29.10 25.88
N LEU A 279 40.53 -29.15 24.55
CA LEU A 279 40.66 -30.43 23.84
C LEU A 279 41.94 -30.56 23.01
N HIS A 280 42.72 -31.57 23.36
CA HIS A 280 43.85 -32.05 22.58
C HIS A 280 43.34 -32.95 21.42
N ALA A 281 44.09 -33.01 20.31
CA ALA A 281 43.76 -33.80 19.12
C ALA A 281 43.38 -35.26 19.42
N SER A 282 44.07 -35.88 20.39
CA SER A 282 43.83 -37.27 20.80
C SER A 282 42.46 -37.51 21.42
N VAL A 283 41.95 -36.52 22.16
CA VAL A 283 40.65 -36.61 22.82
C VAL A 283 39.51 -36.43 21.80
N ASP A 284 39.77 -35.66 20.74
CA ASP A 284 38.81 -35.47 19.64
C ASP A 284 38.50 -36.77 18.90
N ASP A 285 39.53 -37.57 18.60
CA ASP A 285 39.39 -38.86 17.93
C ASP A 285 38.66 -39.88 18.83
N ASP A 286 38.97 -39.90 20.13
CA ASP A 286 38.28 -40.75 21.10
C ASP A 286 36.79 -40.39 21.22
N ILE A 287 36.45 -39.08 21.24
CA ILE A 287 35.06 -38.61 21.25
C ILE A 287 34.35 -38.98 19.95
N LYS A 288 35.00 -38.83 18.79
CA LYS A 288 34.44 -39.24 17.49
C LYS A 288 34.12 -40.74 17.51
N ASN A 289 35.09 -41.57 17.92
CA ASN A 289 34.90 -43.03 18.05
C ASN A 289 33.79 -43.39 19.04
N MET A 290 33.65 -42.64 20.13
CA MET A 290 32.56 -42.81 21.09
C MET A 290 31.18 -42.62 20.45
N PHE A 291 31.03 -41.77 19.45
CA PHE A 291 29.76 -41.52 18.78
C PHE A 291 29.51 -42.42 17.56
N THR A 292 30.56 -42.98 16.96
CA THR A 292 30.41 -43.85 15.79
C THR A 292 29.53 -45.07 16.07
N GLY A 293 28.58 -45.34 15.17
CA GLY A 293 27.71 -46.51 15.23
C GLY A 293 26.53 -46.42 16.20
N LYS A 294 26.37 -45.30 16.93
CA LYS A 294 25.23 -45.10 17.84
C LYS A 294 24.00 -44.58 17.09
N SER A 295 22.82 -45.02 17.55
CA SER A 295 21.54 -44.53 17.04
C SER A 295 21.19 -43.14 17.57
N PHE A 296 20.26 -42.45 16.90
CA PHE A 296 19.79 -41.13 17.35
C PHE A 296 19.28 -41.15 18.81
N ASP A 297 18.52 -42.18 19.19
CA ASP A 297 17.96 -42.32 20.54
C ASP A 297 19.05 -42.53 21.59
N GLU A 298 20.08 -43.31 21.28
CA GLU A 298 21.24 -43.51 22.16
C GLU A 298 22.04 -42.21 22.35
N LEU A 299 22.15 -41.38 21.30
CA LEU A 299 22.80 -40.08 21.39
C LEU A 299 21.98 -39.08 22.23
N VAL A 300 20.64 -39.15 22.19
CA VAL A 300 19.77 -38.33 23.05
C VAL A 300 19.93 -38.72 24.51
N ILE A 301 19.92 -40.02 24.83
CA ILE A 301 20.14 -40.52 26.20
C ILE A 301 21.52 -40.08 26.71
N MET A 302 22.54 -40.10 25.84
CA MET A 302 23.88 -39.60 26.18
C MET A 302 23.90 -38.09 26.44
N GLU A 303 23.15 -37.31 25.67
CA GLU A 303 23.01 -35.85 25.87
C GLU A 303 22.43 -35.56 27.25
N GLU A 304 21.32 -36.21 27.60
CA GLU A 304 20.67 -36.07 28.91
C GLU A 304 21.60 -36.46 30.07
N GLY A 305 22.32 -37.58 29.92
CA GLY A 305 23.28 -38.03 30.93
C GLY A 305 24.45 -37.07 31.13
N ILE A 306 24.99 -36.48 30.05
CA ILE A 306 26.07 -35.49 30.14
C ILE A 306 25.56 -34.18 30.74
N GLU A 307 24.37 -33.72 30.35
CA GLU A 307 23.76 -32.53 30.94
C GLU A 307 23.47 -32.68 32.44
N GLU A 308 23.09 -33.88 32.88
CA GLU A 308 22.94 -34.21 34.30
C GLU A 308 24.29 -34.21 35.04
N MET A 309 25.35 -34.77 34.45
CA MET A 309 26.70 -34.71 35.02
C MET A 309 27.19 -33.26 35.21
N ILE A 310 26.98 -32.39 34.20
CA ILE A 310 27.32 -30.97 34.29
C ILE A 310 26.50 -30.29 35.40
N ARG A 311 25.19 -30.58 35.49
CA ARG A 311 24.31 -29.99 36.51
C ARG A 311 24.72 -30.41 37.93
N ASN A 312 25.17 -31.64 38.09
CA ASN A 312 25.67 -32.18 39.35
C ASN A 312 27.08 -31.68 39.70
N GLY A 313 27.75 -31.00 38.77
CA GLY A 313 29.13 -30.50 38.94
C GLY A 313 30.17 -31.62 38.94
N ASP A 314 29.85 -32.76 38.32
CA ASP A 314 30.74 -33.91 38.24
C ASP A 314 31.57 -33.86 36.94
N GLY A 315 32.84 -33.53 37.08
CA GLY A 315 33.82 -33.48 35.98
C GLY A 315 34.20 -32.08 35.48
N GLU A 316 35.04 -32.05 34.45
CA GLU A 316 35.53 -30.83 33.81
C GLU A 316 34.43 -30.24 32.90
N VAL A 317 33.82 -29.13 33.32
CA VAL A 317 32.71 -28.49 32.59
C VAL A 317 33.10 -28.13 31.15
N GLU A 318 34.30 -27.60 30.94
CA GLU A 318 34.79 -27.23 29.59
C GLU A 318 34.90 -28.45 28.66
N TYR A 319 35.33 -29.59 29.20
CA TYR A 319 35.39 -30.84 28.45
C TYR A 319 33.99 -31.31 28.06
N TRP A 320 33.06 -31.39 29.03
CA TRP A 320 31.70 -31.86 28.76
C TRP A 320 30.91 -30.92 27.84
N ASP A 321 31.09 -29.61 27.95
CA ASP A 321 30.50 -28.63 27.03
C ASP A 321 30.95 -28.87 25.59
N ALA A 322 32.24 -29.17 25.39
CA ALA A 322 32.78 -29.44 24.08
C ALA A 322 32.40 -30.83 23.53
N VAL A 323 32.19 -31.81 24.42
CA VAL A 323 31.59 -33.11 24.07
C VAL A 323 30.14 -32.88 23.63
N LEU A 324 29.35 -32.06 24.34
CA LEU A 324 27.97 -31.75 24.00
C LEU A 324 27.84 -31.07 22.64
N LYS A 325 28.72 -30.10 22.32
CA LYS A 325 28.75 -29.48 20.99
C LYS A 325 28.94 -30.53 19.89
N ARG A 326 29.93 -31.42 20.04
CA ARG A 326 30.20 -32.50 19.07
C ARG A 326 29.07 -33.53 19.02
N LEU A 327 28.44 -33.80 20.15
CA LEU A 327 27.30 -34.71 20.24
C LEU A 327 26.11 -34.17 19.44
N ARG A 328 25.79 -32.87 19.56
CA ARG A 328 24.73 -32.21 18.80
C ARG A 328 24.96 -32.26 17.29
N VAL A 329 26.22 -32.10 16.86
CA VAL A 329 26.62 -32.26 15.46
C VAL A 329 26.43 -33.70 14.99
N ASN A 330 26.90 -34.70 15.76
CA ASN A 330 26.72 -36.10 15.40
C ASN A 330 25.25 -36.54 15.40
N LYS A 331 24.45 -36.05 16.35
CA LYS A 331 23.00 -36.25 16.39
C LYS A 331 22.35 -35.74 15.11
N SER A 332 22.73 -34.54 14.67
CA SER A 332 22.26 -33.95 13.41
C SER A 332 22.71 -34.78 12.20
N ARG A 333 23.97 -35.26 12.17
CA ARG A 333 24.45 -36.17 11.11
C ARG A 333 23.65 -37.47 11.04
N VAL A 334 23.44 -38.14 12.18
CA VAL A 334 22.63 -39.37 12.22
C VAL A 334 21.19 -39.10 11.79
N GLN A 335 20.59 -38.00 12.23
CA GLN A 335 19.25 -37.60 11.82
C GLN A 335 19.15 -37.38 10.30
N LEU A 336 20.13 -36.72 9.67
CA LEU A 336 20.17 -36.53 8.22
C LEU A 336 20.28 -37.85 7.47
N SER A 337 21.17 -38.74 7.91
CA SER A 337 21.32 -40.06 7.29
C SER A 337 20.05 -40.90 7.46
N ASP A 338 19.37 -40.80 8.60
CA ASP A 338 18.08 -41.47 8.82
C ASP A 338 16.96 -40.93 7.94
N ILE A 339 16.87 -39.61 7.76
CA ILE A 339 15.90 -38.99 6.84
C ILE A 339 16.20 -39.44 5.40
N HIS A 340 17.46 -39.33 4.97
CA HIS A 340 17.89 -39.76 3.64
C HIS A 340 17.61 -41.24 3.40
N ARG A 341 17.94 -42.11 4.37
CA ARG A 341 17.66 -43.55 4.32
C ARG A 341 16.17 -43.85 4.18
N LYS A 342 15.30 -43.12 4.90
CA LYS A 342 13.84 -43.27 4.76
C LYS A 342 13.36 -42.88 3.36
N LEU A 343 13.86 -41.76 2.82
CA LEU A 343 13.55 -41.31 1.46
C LEU A 343 14.03 -42.33 0.41
N TRP A 344 15.26 -42.82 0.55
CA TRP A 344 15.86 -43.83 -0.32
C TRP A 344 15.08 -45.15 -0.28
N GLN A 345 14.67 -45.61 0.91
CA GLN A 345 13.84 -46.81 1.06
C GLN A 345 12.46 -46.65 0.42
N ALA A 346 11.82 -45.49 0.59
CA ALA A 346 10.54 -45.19 -0.04
C ALA A 346 10.67 -45.18 -1.58
N ALA A 347 11.74 -44.57 -2.10
CA ALA A 347 12.03 -44.56 -3.53
C ALA A 347 12.26 -45.98 -4.08
N LEU A 348 13.08 -46.79 -3.40
CA LEU A 348 13.36 -48.17 -3.79
C LEU A 348 12.08 -49.02 -3.81
N ALA A 349 11.19 -48.85 -2.83
CA ALA A 349 9.93 -49.59 -2.76
C ALA A 349 9.01 -49.31 -3.96
N VAL A 350 9.08 -48.11 -4.54
CA VAL A 350 8.30 -47.72 -5.72
C VAL A 350 8.98 -48.13 -7.03
N GLN A 351 10.31 -48.02 -7.12
CA GLN A 351 11.05 -48.34 -8.35
C GLN A 351 11.24 -49.85 -8.58
N ALA A 352 11.41 -50.65 -7.52
CA ALA A 352 11.62 -52.10 -7.62
C ALA A 352 10.50 -52.87 -8.35
N PRO A 353 9.19 -52.67 -8.06
CA PRO A 353 8.13 -53.33 -8.82
C PRO A 353 8.03 -52.84 -10.26
N LYS A 354 8.30 -51.55 -10.53
CA LYS A 354 8.30 -50.98 -11.89
C LYS A 354 9.40 -51.59 -12.75
N GLN A 355 10.61 -51.71 -12.22
CA GLN A 355 11.73 -52.35 -12.92
C GLN A 355 11.42 -53.83 -13.22
N LYS A 356 10.83 -54.56 -12.27
CA LYS A 356 10.40 -55.96 -12.48
C LYS A 356 9.30 -56.07 -13.54
N ALA A 357 8.34 -55.16 -13.57
CA ALA A 357 7.28 -55.13 -14.57
C ALA A 357 7.82 -54.80 -15.97
N ALA A 358 8.72 -53.82 -16.08
CA ALA A 358 9.36 -53.44 -17.34
C ALA A 358 10.22 -54.59 -17.91
N LEU A 359 10.98 -55.29 -17.05
CA LEU A 359 11.74 -56.47 -17.46
C LEU A 359 10.85 -57.61 -17.95
N ARG A 360 9.67 -57.81 -17.33
CA ARG A 360 8.69 -58.80 -17.79
C ARG A 360 8.11 -58.43 -19.15
N GLN A 361 7.71 -57.17 -19.34
CA GLN A 361 7.19 -56.69 -20.63
C GLN A 361 8.25 -56.80 -21.73
N ALA A 362 9.50 -56.45 -21.45
CA ALA A 362 10.60 -56.60 -22.41
C ALA A 362 10.85 -58.08 -22.77
N ALA A 363 10.71 -59.00 -21.82
CA ALA A 363 10.81 -60.44 -22.10
C ALA A 363 9.65 -60.96 -22.96
N GLU A 364 8.41 -60.51 -22.68
CA GLU A 364 7.22 -60.85 -23.47
C GLU A 364 7.31 -60.29 -24.91
N GLU A 365 7.80 -59.06 -25.09
CA GLU A 365 8.02 -58.47 -26.42
C GLU A 365 9.14 -59.17 -27.22
N GLU A 366 10.20 -59.62 -26.55
CA GLU A 366 11.25 -60.43 -27.17
C GLU A 366 10.71 -61.80 -27.62
N GLU A 367 9.87 -62.43 -26.81
CA GLU A 367 9.22 -63.70 -27.13
C GLU A 367 8.24 -63.56 -28.31
N GLU A 368 7.44 -62.48 -28.35
CA GLU A 368 6.51 -62.20 -29.45
C GLU A 368 7.24 -61.85 -30.78
N LYS A 369 8.39 -61.16 -30.71
CA LYS A 369 9.25 -60.92 -31.88
C LYS A 369 9.91 -62.20 -32.41
N GLN A 370 10.20 -63.16 -31.53
CA GLN A 370 10.73 -64.45 -31.94
C GLN A 370 9.66 -65.34 -32.59
N ASP A 371 8.41 -65.25 -32.15
CA ASP A 371 7.29 -66.04 -32.70
C ASP A 371 6.72 -65.48 -34.02
N THR A 372 6.86 -64.17 -34.27
CA THR A 372 6.41 -63.51 -35.52
C THR A 372 7.47 -63.46 -36.64
N GLY A 373 8.70 -63.91 -36.37
CA GLY A 373 9.83 -63.89 -37.29
C GLY A 373 10.08 -65.19 -38.08
N ALA A 374 9.23 -66.21 -37.94
CA ALA A 374 9.24 -67.45 -38.72
C ALA A 374 8.12 -67.43 -39.77
#